data_AF-A0A952XBC5-F1
#
_entry.id   AF-A0A952XBC5-F1
#
_cell.length_a   1.000
_cell.length_b   1.000
_cell.length_c   1.000
_cell.angle_alpha   90.00
_cell.angle_beta   90.00
_cell.angle_gamma   90.00
#
_symmetry.space_group_name_H-M   'P 1'
#
loop_
_entity.id
_entity.type
_entity.pdbx_description
1 polymer ?
#
loop_
_entity_poly.entity_id
_entity_poly.type
_entity_poly.pdbx_seq_one_letter_code
_entity_poly.pdbx_strand_id
1 'polypeptide(L)' 'MNILVFLIPAALLLGLLGLGAFLWSLKSGQYDDLEGAAERILFDDEDDRPDEGRPDDGGPDDDRTAS' A
#
# COMPACT_ATOMS: atom_id res chain seq x y z
N MET A 1 -15.33 -50.48 11.16
CA MET A 1 -14.72 -49.25 11.72
C MET A 1 -15.20 -48.07 10.88
N ASN A 2 -15.81 -47.04 11.46
CA ASN A 2 -16.39 -45.92 10.69
C ASN A 2 -15.38 -44.78 10.56
N ILE A 3 -14.76 -44.62 9.39
CA ILE A 3 -13.72 -43.61 9.11
C ILE A 3 -14.20 -42.17 9.40
N LEU A 4 -15.51 -41.93 9.35
CA LEU A 4 -16.14 -40.64 9.63
C LEU A 4 -15.81 -40.11 11.03
N VAL A 5 -15.59 -41.00 12.01
CA VAL A 5 -15.23 -40.61 13.39
C VAL A 5 -13.88 -39.89 13.44
N PHE A 6 -12.98 -40.15 12.49
CA PHE A 6 -11.69 -39.47 12.38
C PHE A 6 -11.72 -38.28 11.43
N LEU A 7 -12.48 -38.39 10.33
CA LEU A 7 -12.55 -37.33 9.31
C LEU A 7 -13.29 -36.08 9.81
N ILE A 8 -14.37 -36.23 10.59
CA ILE A 8 -15.14 -35.09 11.07
C ILE A 8 -14.28 -34.18 11.99
N PRO A 9 -13.62 -34.70 13.04
CA PRO A 9 -12.74 -33.87 13.87
C PRO A 9 -11.56 -33.28 13.08
N ALA A 10 -10.94 -34.06 12.18
CA ALA A 10 -9.83 -33.59 11.38
C ALA A 10 -10.23 -32.41 10.47
N ALA A 11 -11.38 -32.51 9.79
CA ALA A 11 -11.91 -31.45 8.94
C ALA A 11 -12.26 -30.19 9.74
N LEU A 12 -12.91 -30.35 10.90
CA LEU A 12 -13.22 -29.22 11.79
C LEU A 12 -11.95 -28.52 12.27
N LEU A 13 -10.92 -29.28 12.65
CA LEU A 13 -9.65 -28.74 13.13
C LEU A 13 -8.90 -28.00 12.01
N LEU A 14 -8.86 -28.58 10.80
CA LEU A 14 -8.33 -27.91 9.61
C LEU A 14 -9.09 -26.61 9.28
N GLY A 15 -10.43 -26.64 9.35
CA GLY A 15 -11.27 -25.46 9.15
C GLY A 15 -11.01 -24.37 10.18
N LEU A 16 -10.88 -24.75 11.46
CA LEU A 16 -10.60 -23.80 12.55
C LEU A 16 -9.20 -23.18 12.41
N LEU A 17 -8.20 -23.98 12.04
CA LEU A 17 -6.85 -23.50 11.78
C LEU A 17 -6.82 -22.52 10.61
N GLY A 18 -7.48 -22.85 9.50
CA GLY A 18 -7.59 -21.97 8.33
C GLY A 18 -8.30 -20.66 8.66
N LEU A 19 -9.42 -20.74 9.37
CA LEU A 19 -10.16 -19.55 9.82
C LEU A 19 -9.32 -18.69 10.78
N GLY A 20 -8.62 -19.30 11.73
CA GLY A 20 -7.74 -18.60 12.65
C GLY A 20 -6.59 -17.89 11.93
N ALA A 21 -5.95 -18.57 10.98
CA ALA A 21 -4.90 -17.97 10.16
C ALA A 21 -5.43 -16.81 9.30
N PHE A 22 -6.62 -16.95 8.72
CA PHE A 22 -7.27 -15.91 7.94
C PHE A 22 -7.58 -14.66 8.78
N LEU A 23 -8.20 -14.84 9.96
CA LEU A 23 -8.51 -13.73 10.87
C LEU A 23 -7.23 -13.07 11.40
N TRP A 24 -6.18 -13.85 11.66
CA TRP A 24 -4.87 -13.30 12.01
C TRP A 24 -4.28 -12.46 10.88
N SER A 25 -4.35 -12.94 9.63
CA SER A 25 -3.89 -12.19 8.45
C SER A 25 -4.60 -10.84 8.28
N LEU A 26 -5.91 -10.79 8.50
CA LEU A 26 -6.68 -9.54 8.47
C LEU A 26 -6.23 -8.58 9.59
N LYS A 27 -6.00 -9.09 10.80
CA LYS A 27 -5.55 -8.27 11.93
C LYS A 27 -4.11 -7.77 11.77
N SER A 28 -3.25 -8.50 11.06
CA SER A 28 -1.84 -8.14 10.88
C SER A 28 -1.60 -6.92 9.98
N GLY A 29 -2.65 -6.28 9.43
CA GLY A 29 -2.52 -5.04 8.65
C GLY A 29 -1.81 -5.21 7.30
N GLN A 30 -1.56 -6.45 6.87
CA GLN A 30 -0.92 -6.78 5.58
C GLN A 30 -1.74 -6.33 4.36
N TYR A 31 -3.00 -5.94 4.58
CA TYR A 31 -3.89 -5.43 3.53
C TYR A 31 -3.76 -3.91 3.34
N ASP A 32 -3.28 -3.17 4.35
CA ASP A 32 -3.11 -1.71 4.24
C ASP A 32 -2.01 -1.35 3.22
N ASP A 33 -0.98 -2.20 3.07
CA ASP A 33 0.08 -2.03 2.08
C ASP A 33 -0.42 -2.23 0.63
N LEU A 34 -1.44 -3.08 0.44
CA LEU A 34 -2.10 -3.27 -0.86
C LEU A 34 -2.97 -2.07 -1.24
N GLU A 35 -3.63 -1.43 -0.26
CA GLU A 35 -4.45 -0.23 -0.47
C GLU A 35 -3.59 0.93 -1.01
N GLY A 36 -2.41 1.16 -0.42
CA GLY A 36 -1.47 2.19 -0.88
C GLY A 36 -0.85 1.92 -2.26
N ALA A 37 -0.65 0.66 -2.61
CA ALA A 37 -0.19 0.28 -3.95
C ALA A 37 -1.29 0.45 -5.03
N ALA A 38 -2.54 0.17 -4.67
CA ALA A 38 -3.70 0.36 -5.54
C ALA A 38 -3.98 1.85 -5.83
N GLU A 39 -3.80 2.71 -4.82
CA GLU A 39 -3.88 4.16 -4.98
C GLU A 39 -2.83 4.67 -6.00
N ARG A 40 -1.58 4.22 -5.85
CA ARG A 40 -0.49 4.64 -6.74
C ARG A 40 -0.74 4.24 -8.19
N ILE A 41 -1.21 3.02 -8.47
CA ILE A 41 -1.46 2.59 -9.87
C ILE A 41 -2.68 3.26 -10.52
N LEU A 42 -3.65 3.73 -9.74
CA LEU A 42 -4.81 4.42 -10.27
C LEU A 42 -4.53 5.90 -10.59
N PHE A 43 -3.64 6.53 -9.81
CA PHE A 43 -3.34 7.96 -9.91
C PHE A 43 -1.95 8.29 -10.53
N ASP A 44 -1.03 7.33 -10.67
CA ASP A 44 0.28 7.56 -11.34
C ASP A 44 0.12 7.98 -12.81
N ASP A 45 -0.99 7.62 -13.47
CA ASP A 45 -1.24 8.03 -14.86
C ASP A 45 -1.58 9.53 -15.00
N GLU A 46 -1.92 10.22 -13.90
CA GLU A 46 -2.32 11.65 -13.91
C GLU A 46 -1.25 12.63 -13.41
N ASP A 47 -0.26 12.15 -12.63
CA ASP A 47 0.76 12.99 -11.98
C ASP A 47 2.16 12.93 -12.63
N ASP A 48 2.33 12.18 -13.72
CA ASP A 48 3.57 12.14 -14.53
C ASP A 48 3.73 13.39 -15.43
N ARG A 49 3.28 14.56 -14.94
CA ARG A 49 3.76 15.84 -15.44
C ARG A 49 4.97 16.21 -14.58
N PRO A 50 6.20 16.14 -15.12
CA PRO A 50 7.32 16.75 -14.43
C PRO A 50 6.95 18.21 -14.19
N ASP A 51 6.95 18.61 -12.92
CA ASP A 51 6.95 20.00 -12.53
C ASP A 51 8.22 20.59 -13.16
N GLU A 52 8.08 21.10 -14.39
CA GLU A 52 9.04 21.98 -15.03
C GLU A 52 9.08 23.24 -14.16
N GLY A 53 9.79 23.13 -13.04
CA GLY A 53 10.17 24.23 -12.18
C GLY A 53 11.08 25.15 -12.98
N ARG A 54 10.48 26.01 -13.79
CA ARG A 54 11.10 27.21 -14.36
C ARG A 54 9.99 28.15 -14.85
N PRO A 55 10.14 29.49 -14.79
CA PRO A 55 11.18 30.34 -14.20
C PRO A 55 10.62 31.46 -13.30
N ASP A 56 11.28 31.79 -12.19
CA ASP A 56 11.44 33.21 -11.84
C ASP A 56 12.59 33.40 -10.85
N ASP A 57 13.78 33.66 -11.36
CA ASP A 57 14.81 34.35 -10.57
C ASP A 57 15.08 35.69 -11.25
N GLY A 58 14.03 36.48 -11.35
CA GLY A 58 14.07 37.90 -11.64
C GLY A 58 14.04 38.70 -10.34
N GLY A 59 15.22 39.06 -9.83
CA GLY A 59 15.42 40.35 -9.18
C GLY A 59 16.50 40.41 -8.09
N PRO A 60 17.05 41.59 -7.75
CA PRO A 60 17.05 42.88 -8.46
C PRO A 60 18.47 43.31 -8.88
N ASP A 61 18.53 44.21 -9.86
CA ASP A 61 19.71 44.99 -10.23
C ASP A 61 20.37 45.62 -8.99
N ASP A 62 21.50 45.09 -8.55
CA ASP A 62 22.38 45.72 -7.55
C ASP A 62 23.64 46.26 -8.24
N ASP A 63 23.43 46.99 -9.34
CA ASP A 63 24.46 47.86 -9.93
C ASP A 63 24.47 49.18 -9.11
N ARG A 64 24.87 49.02 -7.85
CA ARG A 64 25.18 50.15 -6.97
C ARG A 64 26.40 50.86 -7.53
N THR A 65 26.16 52.04 -8.06
CA THR A 65 26.72 53.27 -7.50
C THR A 65 27.72 53.05 -6.34
N ALA A 66 29.01 52.88 -6.67
CA ALA A 66 30.25 53.16 -5.90
C ALA A 66 31.35 52.26 -6.51
N SER A 67 32.41 52.73 -7.15
CA SER A 67 33.17 53.98 -7.03
C SER A 67 34.00 54.20 -8.30
#